data_AF-A0A2Z3UJH9-F1
#
_entry.id   AF-A0A2Z3UJH9-F1
#
_cell.length_a   1.000
_cell.length_b   1.000
_cell.length_c   1.000
_cell.angle_alpha   90.00
_cell.angle_beta   90.00
_cell.angle_gamma   90.00
#
_symmetry.space_group_name_H-M   'P 1'
#
loop_
_entity.id
_entity.type
_entity.pdbx_description
1 polymer ?
#
loop_
_entity_poly.entity_id
_entity_poly.type
_entity_poly.pdbx_seq_one_letter_code
_entity_poly.pdbx_strand_id
1 'polypeptide(L)'
;MPGGRLTQQDRQQIALGLADGLAYAEIARGLDRPTSTITREVMRNGGPTAYRADLAHRATERRTHRRSPAAPRGPQASPQPHGRDAEAVREYEETLTTVFMQSGLPKMMSRVLGCIYTTDSGSITTSELVQRLQVSPASISKAITFLESQDLVRRQRDERRRERYVVDDDLWYQSTIASARANDLLVETARQGVAILGPGTPAATRLENTARFLDFVTESLLRAAEQAREVLHTKAEIPEPNDQ
;
A
#
# COMPACT_ATOMS: atom_id res chain seq x y z
N MET A 1 -0.54 33.13 -17.68
CA MET A 1 -0.41 32.62 -16.30
C MET A 1 -1.13 31.28 -16.22
N PRO A 2 -0.44 30.13 -16.27
CA PRO A 2 -1.14 28.86 -16.17
C PRO A 2 -1.46 28.63 -14.68
N GLY A 3 -2.62 29.15 -14.25
CA GLY A 3 -3.12 29.12 -12.87
C GLY A 3 -4.04 27.93 -12.58
N GLY A 4 -3.72 26.76 -13.13
CA GLY A 4 -4.48 25.53 -12.92
C GLY A 4 -4.07 24.79 -11.64
N ARG A 5 -4.94 23.89 -11.14
CA ARG A 5 -4.55 22.90 -10.12
C ARG A 5 -3.43 22.03 -10.68
N LEU A 6 -2.44 21.71 -9.84
CA LEU A 6 -1.40 20.75 -10.21
C LEU A 6 -2.04 19.44 -10.68
N THR A 7 -1.56 18.91 -11.79
CA THR A 7 -1.99 17.60 -12.31
C THR A 7 -1.30 16.45 -11.56
N GLN A 8 -1.63 15.19 -11.89
CA GLN A 8 -0.85 14.06 -11.37
C GLN A 8 0.58 14.06 -11.94
N GLN A 9 0.74 14.43 -13.22
CA GLN A 9 2.03 14.55 -13.89
C GLN A 9 2.89 15.65 -13.27
N ASP A 10 2.31 16.83 -12.99
CA ASP A 10 3.02 17.93 -12.30
C ASP A 10 3.58 17.43 -10.96
N ARG A 11 2.80 16.64 -10.21
CA ARG A 11 3.24 16.09 -8.93
C ARG A 11 4.34 15.04 -9.07
N GLN A 12 4.32 14.22 -10.12
CA GLN A 12 5.39 13.27 -10.40
C GLN A 12 6.70 13.99 -10.69
N GLN A 13 6.66 15.07 -11.48
CA GLN A 13 7.82 15.91 -11.76
C GLN A 13 8.35 16.61 -10.50
N ILE A 14 7.47 17.06 -9.60
CA ILE A 14 7.88 17.56 -8.28
C ILE A 14 8.63 16.47 -7.50
N ALA A 15 8.10 15.24 -7.46
CA ALA A 15 8.73 14.15 -6.73
C ALA A 15 10.12 13.78 -7.31
N LEU A 16 10.25 13.74 -8.65
CA LEU A 16 11.53 13.52 -9.32
C LEU A 16 12.53 14.62 -8.99
N GLY A 17 12.13 15.90 -9.12
CA GLY A 17 13.03 17.01 -8.80
C GLY A 17 13.48 17.03 -7.34
N LEU A 18 12.64 16.59 -6.40
CA LEU A 18 13.04 16.44 -5.00
C LEU A 18 14.03 15.28 -4.81
N ALA A 19 13.83 14.16 -5.50
CA ALA A 19 14.74 13.02 -5.46
C ALA A 19 16.12 13.38 -6.02
N ASP A 20 16.17 14.23 -7.04
CA ASP A 20 17.38 14.77 -7.65
C ASP A 20 18.03 15.92 -6.83
N GLY A 21 17.42 16.30 -5.70
CA GLY A 21 17.94 17.35 -4.82
C GLY A 21 17.77 18.78 -5.35
N LEU A 22 16.90 19.00 -6.35
CA LEU A 22 16.66 20.31 -6.94
C LEU A 22 15.97 21.25 -5.96
N ALA A 23 16.31 22.54 -6.05
CA ALA A 23 15.65 23.58 -5.28
C ALA A 23 14.20 23.80 -5.77
N TYR A 24 13.28 24.19 -4.88
CA TYR A 24 11.87 24.39 -5.24
C TYR A 24 11.66 25.39 -6.38
N ALA A 25 12.51 26.41 -6.50
CA ALA A 25 12.43 27.40 -7.56
C ALA A 25 12.75 26.81 -8.94
N GLU A 26 13.61 25.79 -8.98
CA GLU A 26 14.00 25.11 -10.21
C GLU A 26 12.93 24.15 -10.69
N ILE A 27 12.37 23.36 -9.77
CA ILE A 27 11.19 22.53 -10.02
C ILE A 27 10.02 23.39 -10.53
N ALA A 28 9.80 24.55 -9.90
CA ALA A 28 8.75 25.48 -10.27
C ALA A 28 8.92 26.02 -11.71
N ARG A 29 10.16 26.36 -12.10
CA ARG A 29 10.50 26.82 -13.44
C ARG A 29 10.28 25.73 -14.50
N GLY A 30 10.68 24.50 -14.22
CA GLY A 30 10.47 23.36 -15.12
C GLY A 30 9.00 23.04 -15.38
N LEU A 31 8.12 23.38 -14.44
CA LEU A 31 6.67 23.18 -14.53
C LEU A 31 5.88 24.42 -14.97
N ASP A 32 6.55 25.54 -15.23
CA ASP A 32 5.92 26.85 -15.45
C ASP A 32 4.89 27.20 -14.36
N ARG A 33 5.29 27.03 -13.09
CA ARG A 33 4.48 27.31 -11.89
C ARG A 33 5.19 28.30 -10.95
N PRO A 34 4.45 29.06 -10.13
CA PRO A 34 5.06 29.84 -9.05
C PRO A 34 5.74 28.95 -7.99
N THR A 35 6.91 29.35 -7.48
CA THR A 35 7.64 28.64 -6.42
C THR A 35 6.80 28.42 -5.15
N SER A 36 5.93 29.38 -4.82
CA SER A 36 5.01 29.28 -3.68
C SER A 36 3.97 28.17 -3.85
N THR A 37 3.63 27.78 -5.08
CA THR A 37 2.75 26.64 -5.37
C THR A 37 3.45 25.33 -5.03
N ILE A 38 4.69 25.16 -5.47
CA ILE A 38 5.49 23.96 -5.19
C ILE A 38 5.75 23.83 -3.70
N THR A 39 6.18 24.92 -3.04
CA THR A 39 6.45 24.94 -1.60
C THR A 39 5.23 24.52 -0.78
N ARG A 40 4.04 25.10 -1.06
CA ARG A 40 2.81 24.75 -0.35
C ARG A 40 2.33 23.33 -0.65
N GLU A 41 2.49 22.86 -1.88
CA GLU A 41 2.15 21.47 -2.23
C GLU A 41 3.03 20.49 -1.45
N VAL A 42 4.35 20.69 -1.45
CA VAL A 42 5.30 19.81 -0.77
C VAL A 42 5.06 19.80 0.74
N MET A 43 4.98 20.98 1.36
CA MET A 43 4.77 21.10 2.81
C MET A 43 3.42 20.53 3.27
N ARG A 44 2.38 20.65 2.45
CA ARG A 44 1.06 20.09 2.76
C ARG A 44 1.02 18.56 2.69
N ASN A 45 1.94 17.94 1.94
CA ASN A 45 1.93 16.50 1.66
C ASN A 45 3.18 15.79 2.22
N GLY A 46 3.59 16.14 3.43
CA GLY A 46 4.64 15.43 4.18
C GLY A 46 6.03 16.07 4.13
N GLY A 47 6.21 17.18 3.40
CA GLY A 47 7.51 17.84 3.29
C GLY A 47 8.46 17.13 2.31
N PRO A 48 9.67 17.69 2.09
CA PRO A 48 10.55 17.27 1.00
C PRO A 48 11.02 15.81 1.07
N THR A 49 11.21 15.27 2.27
CA THR A 49 11.73 13.91 2.50
C THR A 49 10.67 12.83 2.37
N ALA A 50 9.40 13.16 2.61
CA ALA A 50 8.28 12.20 2.60
C ALA A 50 7.27 12.49 1.48
N TYR A 51 7.56 13.44 0.58
CA TYR A 51 6.65 13.82 -0.49
C TYR A 51 6.46 12.67 -1.49
N ARG A 52 5.21 12.26 -1.69
CA ARG A 52 4.83 11.24 -2.67
C ARG A 52 3.70 11.75 -3.57
N ALA A 53 3.95 11.72 -4.88
CA ALA A 53 3.06 12.32 -5.87
C ALA A 53 1.65 11.70 -5.90
N ASP A 54 1.58 10.37 -5.77
CA ASP A 54 0.35 9.58 -5.73
C ASP A 54 -0.49 9.88 -4.47
N LEU A 55 0.15 9.95 -3.30
CA LEU A 55 -0.51 10.35 -2.05
C LEU A 55 -1.00 11.80 -2.10
N ALA A 56 -0.17 12.71 -2.61
CA ALA A 56 -0.50 14.14 -2.74
C ALA A 56 -1.67 14.38 -3.71
N HIS A 57 -1.70 13.64 -4.82
CA HIS A 57 -2.81 13.68 -5.77
C HIS A 57 -4.11 13.17 -5.13
N ARG A 58 -4.08 11.99 -4.49
CA ARG A 58 -5.24 11.39 -3.82
C ARG A 58 -5.76 12.25 -2.66
N ALA A 59 -4.89 12.84 -1.86
CA ALA A 59 -5.26 13.77 -0.79
C ALA A 59 -6.00 15.00 -1.35
N THR A 60 -5.64 15.42 -2.57
CA THR A 60 -6.27 16.54 -3.28
C THR A 60 -7.64 16.14 -3.87
N GLU A 61 -7.78 14.92 -4.42
CA GLU A 61 -9.05 14.34 -4.87
C GLU A 61 -10.07 14.25 -3.71
N ARG A 62 -9.65 13.73 -2.55
CA ARG A 62 -10.51 13.61 -1.35
C ARG A 62 -11.06 14.94 -0.88
N ARG A 63 -10.20 15.97 -0.83
CA ARG A 63 -10.60 17.32 -0.41
C ARG A 63 -11.63 17.93 -1.34
N THR A 64 -11.59 17.59 -2.63
CA THR A 64 -12.63 18.01 -3.58
C THR A 64 -13.92 17.22 -3.43
N HIS A 65 -13.84 15.90 -3.27
CA HIS A 65 -15.03 15.06 -3.11
C HIS A 65 -15.81 15.40 -1.82
N ARG A 66 -15.13 15.66 -0.70
CA ARG A 66 -15.77 16.05 0.57
C ARG A 66 -16.40 17.45 0.54
N ARG A 67 -16.04 18.28 -0.44
CA ARG A 67 -16.60 19.64 -0.60
C ARG A 67 -17.85 19.70 -1.49
N SER A 68 -18.12 18.67 -2.29
CA SER A 68 -19.39 18.59 -3.02
C SER A 68 -20.47 18.05 -2.07
N PRO A 69 -21.58 18.77 -1.85
CA PRO A 69 -22.71 18.24 -1.09
C PRO A 69 -23.19 16.94 -1.75
N ALA A 70 -23.38 15.89 -0.96
CA ALA A 70 -23.92 14.64 -1.43
C ALA A 70 -25.29 14.90 -2.08
N ALA A 71 -25.39 14.73 -3.40
CA ALA A 71 -26.68 14.65 -4.05
C ALA A 71 -27.44 13.44 -3.47
N PRO A 72 -28.73 13.55 -3.13
CA PRO A 72 -29.48 12.42 -2.61
C PRO A 72 -29.56 11.36 -3.71
N ARG A 73 -28.90 10.22 -3.51
CA ARG A 73 -28.98 9.08 -4.44
C ARG A 73 -30.01 8.08 -3.94
N GLY A 74 -30.88 7.68 -4.87
CA GLY A 74 -32.10 6.90 -4.65
C GLY A 74 -31.90 5.45 -4.19
N PRO A 75 -33.00 4.68 -4.11
CA PRO A 75 -33.15 3.46 -3.31
C PRO A 75 -32.51 2.22 -3.97
N GLN A 76 -31.19 2.24 -4.16
CA GLN A 76 -30.42 1.10 -4.67
C GLN A 76 -29.06 0.93 -3.97
N ALA A 77 -28.99 1.19 -2.67
CA ALA A 77 -27.99 0.51 -1.86
C ALA A 77 -28.52 -0.89 -1.59
N SER A 78 -27.95 -1.92 -2.23
CA SER A 78 -28.15 -3.29 -1.79
C SER A 78 -27.92 -3.32 -0.28
N PRO A 79 -28.81 -3.93 0.54
CA PRO A 79 -28.62 -3.99 1.97
C PRO A 79 -27.22 -4.54 2.25
N GLN A 80 -26.38 -3.76 2.93
CA GLN A 80 -25.08 -4.31 3.27
C GLN A 80 -25.28 -5.48 4.22
N PRO A 81 -24.53 -6.58 4.05
CA PRO A 81 -24.50 -7.64 5.02
C PRO A 81 -24.25 -7.07 6.42
N HIS A 82 -25.02 -7.56 7.40
CA HIS A 82 -24.92 -7.14 8.80
C HIS A 82 -25.38 -5.69 9.10
N GLY A 83 -26.22 -5.09 8.25
CA GLY A 83 -26.89 -3.81 8.56
C GLY A 83 -25.98 -2.57 8.54
N ARG A 84 -24.83 -2.67 7.89
CA ARG A 84 -23.84 -1.58 7.80
C ARG A 84 -24.28 -0.47 6.83
N ASP A 85 -23.82 0.75 7.10
CA ASP A 85 -23.99 1.87 6.18
C ASP A 85 -23.01 1.76 5.01
N ALA A 86 -23.58 1.72 3.79
CA ALA A 86 -22.83 1.63 2.55
C ALA A 86 -21.94 2.83 2.25
N GLU A 87 -22.23 4.00 2.81
CA GLU A 87 -21.36 5.16 2.70
C GLU A 87 -20.16 5.03 3.64
N ALA A 88 -20.40 4.66 4.90
CA ALA A 88 -19.35 4.44 5.90
C ALA A 88 -18.33 3.36 5.47
N VAL A 89 -18.79 2.22 4.94
CA VAL A 89 -17.88 1.16 4.46
C VAL A 89 -17.03 1.64 3.28
N ARG A 90 -17.60 2.43 2.37
CA ARG A 90 -16.86 2.99 1.23
C ARG A 90 -15.82 4.01 1.69
N GLU A 91 -16.15 4.86 2.67
CA GLU A 91 -15.18 5.79 3.26
C GLU A 91 -14.04 5.05 3.98
N TYR A 92 -14.37 3.96 4.65
CA TYR A 92 -13.38 3.08 5.27
C TYR A 92 -12.47 2.40 4.23
N GLU A 93 -13.03 1.82 3.16
CA GLU A 93 -12.25 1.23 2.05
C GLU A 93 -11.29 2.24 1.41
N GLU A 94 -11.76 3.47 1.21
CA GLU A 94 -10.91 4.55 0.72
C GLU A 94 -9.79 4.85 1.72
N THR A 95 -10.10 4.97 3.00
CA THR A 95 -9.11 5.19 4.08
C THR A 95 -8.06 4.09 4.10
N LEU A 96 -8.48 2.83 4.12
CA LEU A 96 -7.63 1.64 4.09
C LEU A 96 -6.72 1.61 2.85
N THR A 97 -7.26 1.96 1.68
CA THR A 97 -6.48 2.12 0.45
C THR A 97 -5.35 3.14 0.62
N THR A 98 -5.57 4.25 1.33
CA THR A 98 -4.49 5.23 1.58
C THR A 98 -3.44 4.71 2.54
N VAL A 99 -3.84 3.95 3.56
CA VAL A 99 -2.88 3.30 4.47
C VAL A 99 -1.97 2.34 3.68
N PHE A 100 -2.54 1.52 2.80
CA PHE A 100 -1.76 0.64 1.92
C PHE A 100 -0.87 1.42 0.93
N MET A 101 -1.33 2.56 0.40
CA MET A 101 -0.45 3.39 -0.42
C MET A 101 0.72 3.96 0.38
N GLN A 102 0.50 4.35 1.63
CA GLN A 102 1.54 4.85 2.52
C GLN A 102 2.60 3.79 2.83
N SER A 103 2.22 2.51 2.93
CA SER A 103 3.18 1.41 3.09
C SER A 103 3.99 1.08 1.82
N GLY A 104 3.68 1.69 0.68
CA GLY A 104 4.44 1.55 -0.57
C GLY A 104 3.69 0.87 -1.70
N LEU A 105 2.48 0.36 -1.46
CA LEU A 105 1.72 -0.32 -2.51
C LEU A 105 1.20 0.67 -3.56
N PRO A 106 1.21 0.30 -4.87
CA PRO A 106 0.56 1.11 -5.89
C PRO A 106 -0.95 1.26 -5.63
N LYS A 107 -1.55 2.37 -6.10
CA LYS A 107 -2.98 2.68 -5.88
C LYS A 107 -3.92 1.53 -6.26
N MET A 108 -3.71 0.87 -7.40
CA MET A 108 -4.60 -0.21 -7.84
C MET A 108 -4.49 -1.45 -6.94
N MET A 109 -3.28 -1.84 -6.58
CA MET A 109 -3.01 -2.98 -5.69
C MET A 109 -3.59 -2.72 -4.30
N SER A 110 -3.44 -1.49 -3.80
CA SER A 110 -4.04 -1.03 -2.54
C SER A 110 -5.58 -1.13 -2.56
N ARG A 111 -6.21 -0.75 -3.69
CA ARG A 111 -7.67 -0.86 -3.86
C ARG A 111 -8.13 -2.32 -3.93
N VAL A 112 -7.40 -3.18 -4.63
CA VAL A 112 -7.70 -4.63 -4.69
C VAL A 112 -7.58 -5.24 -3.31
N LEU A 113 -6.47 -4.97 -2.61
CA LEU A 113 -6.25 -5.48 -1.27
C LEU A 113 -7.36 -5.00 -0.31
N GLY A 114 -7.67 -3.70 -0.29
CA GLY A 114 -8.76 -3.15 0.52
C GLY A 114 -10.10 -3.84 0.27
N CYS A 115 -10.44 -4.11 -1.00
CA CYS A 115 -11.67 -4.81 -1.37
C CYS A 115 -11.71 -6.27 -0.89
N ILE A 116 -10.57 -6.98 -0.93
CA ILE A 116 -10.49 -8.35 -0.40
C ILE A 116 -10.67 -8.33 1.13
N TYR A 117 -10.00 -7.42 1.83
CA TYR A 117 -10.10 -7.26 3.29
C TYR A 117 -11.51 -6.92 3.79
N THR A 118 -12.29 -6.16 3.01
CA THR A 118 -13.66 -5.77 3.38
C THR A 118 -14.72 -6.75 2.87
N THR A 119 -14.30 -7.88 2.27
CA THR A 119 -15.23 -8.90 1.79
C THR A 119 -15.55 -9.91 2.89
N ASP A 120 -16.80 -9.89 3.35
CA ASP A 120 -17.26 -10.73 4.46
C ASP A 120 -17.13 -12.24 4.21
N SER A 121 -17.18 -12.69 2.95
CA SER A 121 -16.99 -14.10 2.59
C SER A 121 -15.54 -14.57 2.74
N GLY A 122 -14.60 -13.70 3.11
CA GLY A 122 -13.16 -13.97 3.21
C GLY A 122 -12.46 -14.28 1.87
N SER A 123 -13.24 -14.37 0.79
CA SER A 123 -12.77 -14.67 -0.56
C SER A 123 -13.58 -13.92 -1.60
N ILE A 124 -12.93 -13.53 -2.71
CA ILE A 124 -13.57 -12.78 -3.80
C ILE A 124 -13.07 -13.27 -5.18
N THR A 125 -13.95 -13.25 -6.17
CA THR A 125 -13.64 -13.62 -7.56
C THR A 125 -13.16 -12.42 -8.39
N THR A 126 -12.52 -12.70 -9.52
CA THR A 126 -12.14 -11.66 -10.51
C THR A 126 -13.36 -10.82 -10.95
N SER A 127 -14.51 -11.46 -11.21
CA SER A 127 -15.73 -10.76 -11.63
C SER A 127 -16.27 -9.82 -10.57
N GLU A 128 -16.24 -10.22 -9.30
CA GLU A 128 -16.68 -9.38 -8.19
C GLU A 128 -15.72 -8.21 -7.97
N LEU A 129 -14.41 -8.43 -8.11
CA LEU A 129 -13.42 -7.35 -8.07
C LEU A 129 -13.64 -6.33 -9.20
N VAL A 130 -13.90 -6.79 -10.42
CA VAL A 130 -14.24 -5.92 -11.56
C VAL A 130 -15.49 -5.10 -11.27
N GLN A 131 -16.54 -5.73 -10.75
CA GLN A 131 -17.80 -5.08 -10.43
C GLN A 131 -17.67 -4.07 -9.29
N ARG A 132 -16.95 -4.40 -8.20
CA ARG A 132 -16.81 -3.51 -7.05
C ARG A 132 -15.87 -2.35 -7.33
N LEU A 133 -14.74 -2.60 -8.00
CA LEU A 133 -13.72 -1.59 -8.23
C LEU A 133 -13.96 -0.76 -9.51
N GLN A 134 -14.87 -1.21 -10.38
CA GLN A 134 -15.21 -0.57 -11.65
C GLN A 134 -13.96 -0.37 -12.53
N VAL A 135 -13.16 -1.44 -12.66
CA VAL A 135 -11.93 -1.47 -13.46
C VAL A 135 -11.91 -2.67 -14.40
N SER A 136 -11.04 -2.65 -15.40
CA SER A 136 -10.94 -3.73 -16.38
C SER A 136 -10.43 -5.04 -15.76
N PRO A 137 -10.85 -6.22 -16.28
CA PRO A 137 -10.32 -7.51 -15.86
C PRO A 137 -8.79 -7.58 -15.94
N ALA A 138 -8.20 -7.00 -16.99
CA ALA A 138 -6.74 -6.94 -17.16
C ALA A 138 -6.03 -6.16 -16.04
N SER A 139 -6.67 -5.11 -15.50
CA SER A 139 -6.13 -4.37 -14.35
C SER A 139 -6.17 -5.21 -13.08
N ILE A 140 -7.25 -5.99 -12.88
CA ILE A 140 -7.35 -6.94 -11.78
C ILE A 140 -6.29 -8.02 -11.89
N SER A 141 -6.12 -8.65 -13.06
CA SER A 141 -5.09 -9.68 -13.26
C SER A 141 -3.69 -9.18 -12.92
N LYS A 142 -3.32 -7.97 -13.38
CA LYS A 142 -2.02 -7.37 -13.05
C LYS A 142 -1.86 -7.10 -11.55
N ALA A 143 -2.91 -6.60 -10.91
CA ALA A 143 -2.88 -6.32 -9.47
C ALA A 143 -2.75 -7.62 -8.65
N ILE A 144 -3.49 -8.66 -9.02
CA ILE A 144 -3.40 -9.98 -8.38
C ILE A 144 -2.02 -10.58 -8.57
N THR A 145 -1.46 -10.61 -9.78
CA THR A 145 -0.10 -11.13 -10.01
C THR A 145 0.94 -10.41 -9.16
N PHE A 146 0.84 -9.09 -9.02
CA PHE A 146 1.71 -8.33 -8.13
C PHE A 146 1.51 -8.69 -6.65
N LEU A 147 0.25 -8.77 -6.19
CA LEU A 147 -0.04 -9.08 -4.78
C LEU A 147 0.35 -10.53 -4.42
N GLU A 148 0.20 -11.47 -5.36
CA GLU A 148 0.71 -12.84 -5.25
C GLU A 148 2.24 -12.85 -5.15
N SER A 149 2.96 -12.06 -5.96
CA SER A 149 4.43 -12.01 -5.90
C SER A 149 4.97 -11.29 -4.65
N GLN A 150 4.12 -10.69 -3.83
CA GLN A 150 4.47 -10.10 -2.53
C GLN A 150 3.93 -10.93 -1.36
N ASP A 151 3.39 -12.13 -1.64
CA ASP A 151 2.75 -13.02 -0.67
C ASP A 151 1.60 -12.34 0.11
N LEU A 152 0.93 -11.34 -0.48
CA LEU A 152 -0.16 -10.58 0.15
C LEU A 152 -1.55 -11.14 -0.17
N VAL A 153 -1.66 -11.95 -1.22
CA VAL A 153 -2.90 -12.60 -1.66
C VAL A 153 -2.59 -14.02 -2.12
N ARG A 154 -3.48 -14.97 -1.81
CA ARG A 154 -3.41 -16.34 -2.33
C ARG A 154 -4.59 -16.62 -3.26
N ARG A 155 -4.31 -17.35 -4.35
CA ARG A 155 -5.34 -17.87 -5.24
C ARG A 155 -5.76 -19.28 -4.82
N GLN A 156 -7.06 -19.46 -4.66
CA GLN A 156 -7.71 -20.72 -4.37
C GLN A 156 -8.68 -21.08 -5.50
N ARG A 157 -8.88 -22.38 -5.70
CA ARG A 157 -9.93 -22.88 -6.60
C ARG A 157 -11.09 -23.38 -5.76
N ASP A 158 -12.26 -22.77 -5.96
CA ASP A 158 -13.50 -23.23 -5.35
C ASP A 158 -13.98 -24.55 -5.99
N GLU A 159 -14.93 -25.25 -5.37
CA GLU A 159 -15.54 -26.50 -5.84
C GLU A 159 -16.05 -26.40 -7.29
N ARG A 160 -16.47 -25.20 -7.69
CA ARG A 160 -16.94 -24.88 -9.05
C ARG A 160 -15.82 -24.51 -10.04
N ARG A 161 -14.55 -24.80 -9.71
CA ARG A 161 -13.34 -24.44 -10.48
C ARG A 161 -13.16 -22.95 -10.78
N ARG A 162 -13.80 -22.08 -10.01
CA ARG A 162 -13.61 -20.62 -10.13
C ARG A 162 -12.42 -20.19 -9.28
N GLU A 163 -11.60 -19.31 -9.84
CA GLU A 163 -10.50 -18.69 -9.10
C GLU A 163 -11.08 -17.70 -8.08
N ARG A 164 -10.69 -17.88 -6.83
CA ARG A 164 -10.99 -16.98 -5.70
C ARG A 164 -9.69 -16.49 -5.09
N TYR A 165 -9.70 -15.25 -4.64
CA TYR A 165 -8.58 -14.60 -3.98
C TYR A 165 -8.91 -14.41 -2.51
N VAL A 166 -7.96 -14.78 -1.65
CA VAL A 166 -8.07 -14.63 -0.20
C VAL A 166 -6.88 -13.86 0.34
N VAL A 167 -7.13 -13.12 1.41
CA VAL A 167 -6.08 -12.67 2.33
C VAL A 167 -6.21 -13.58 3.54
N ASP A 168 -5.14 -14.29 3.87
CA ASP A 168 -5.07 -15.24 4.98
C ASP A 168 -4.15 -14.64 6.06
N ASP A 169 -4.44 -14.86 7.33
CA ASP A 169 -3.66 -14.33 8.45
C ASP A 169 -2.21 -14.83 8.41
N ASP A 170 -2.01 -16.06 7.88
CA ASP A 170 -0.69 -16.63 7.62
C ASP A 170 0.10 -15.86 6.54
N LEU A 171 -0.54 -15.03 5.71
CA LEU A 171 0.15 -14.25 4.67
C LEU A 171 0.96 -13.10 5.25
N TRP A 172 0.55 -12.49 6.36
CA TRP A 172 1.40 -11.51 7.04
C TRP A 172 2.66 -12.14 7.60
N TYR A 173 2.53 -13.35 8.15
CA TYR A 173 3.66 -14.16 8.55
C TYR A 173 4.56 -14.48 7.35
N GLN A 174 4.02 -15.06 6.27
CA GLN A 174 4.81 -15.39 5.08
C GLN A 174 5.48 -14.16 4.42
N SER A 175 4.79 -13.02 4.36
CA SER A 175 5.34 -11.75 3.85
C SER A 175 6.47 -11.22 4.73
N THR A 176 6.36 -11.41 6.05
CA THR A 176 7.45 -11.09 7.00
C THR A 176 8.66 -12.00 6.76
N ILE A 177 8.45 -13.32 6.56
CA ILE A 177 9.51 -14.27 6.20
C ILE A 177 10.15 -13.91 4.84
N ALA A 178 9.36 -13.56 3.84
CA ALA A 178 9.85 -13.17 2.52
C ALA A 178 10.69 -11.88 2.57
N SER A 179 10.23 -10.88 3.33
CA SER A 179 10.95 -9.62 3.56
C SER A 179 12.27 -9.86 4.29
N ALA A 180 12.29 -10.78 5.27
CA ALA A 180 13.50 -11.19 5.97
C ALA A 180 14.55 -11.78 5.00
N ARG A 181 14.14 -12.70 4.11
CA ARG A 181 15.03 -13.29 3.11
C ARG A 181 15.61 -12.25 2.14
N ALA A 182 14.80 -11.24 1.76
CA ALA A 182 15.28 -10.15 0.91
C ALA A 182 16.32 -9.28 1.64
N ASN A 183 16.12 -9.03 2.94
CA ASN A 183 17.11 -8.34 3.77
C ASN A 183 18.40 -9.16 3.92
N ASP A 184 18.32 -10.48 4.07
CA ASP A 184 19.50 -11.35 4.15
C ASP A 184 20.39 -11.22 2.90
N LEU A 185 19.78 -11.18 1.71
CA LEU A 185 20.51 -10.95 0.46
C LEU A 185 21.18 -9.57 0.43
N LEU A 186 20.51 -8.54 0.94
CA LEU A 186 21.07 -7.20 1.04
C LEU A 186 22.23 -7.14 2.04
N VAL A 187 22.11 -7.82 3.19
CA VAL A 187 23.18 -7.98 4.18
C VAL A 187 24.39 -8.67 3.55
N GLU A 188 24.18 -9.79 2.86
CA GLU A 188 25.25 -10.53 2.20
C GLU A 188 25.97 -9.65 1.17
N THR A 189 25.21 -8.97 0.32
CA THR A 189 25.74 -8.05 -0.70
C THR A 189 26.50 -6.89 -0.06
N ALA A 190 25.99 -6.31 1.04
CA ALA A 190 26.66 -5.24 1.76
C ALA A 190 28.01 -5.71 2.33
N ARG A 191 28.07 -6.92 2.91
CA ARG A 191 29.32 -7.51 3.42
C ARG A 191 30.34 -7.79 2.30
N GLN A 192 29.90 -8.23 1.13
CA GLN A 192 30.76 -8.34 -0.05
C GLN A 192 31.30 -6.96 -0.47
N GLY A 193 30.45 -5.93 -0.47
CA GLY A 193 30.83 -4.55 -0.77
C GLY A 193 31.89 -3.99 0.18
N VAL A 194 31.85 -4.34 1.47
CA VAL A 194 32.87 -3.96 2.46
C VAL A 194 34.26 -4.48 2.08
N ALA A 195 34.35 -5.75 1.65
CA ALA A 195 35.60 -6.34 1.20
C ALA A 195 36.15 -5.66 -0.06
N ILE A 196 35.27 -5.31 -1.00
CA ILE A 196 35.64 -4.64 -2.26
C ILE A 196 36.09 -3.19 -2.03
N LEU A 197 35.36 -2.44 -1.20
CA LEU A 197 35.61 -1.02 -0.95
C LEU A 197 36.76 -0.75 0.03
N GLY A 198 37.32 -1.81 0.63
CA GLY A 198 38.39 -1.71 1.62
C GLY A 198 37.83 -1.48 3.03
N PRO A 199 38.16 -2.35 4.00
CA PRO A 199 37.79 -2.15 5.40
C PRO A 199 38.27 -0.79 5.94
N GLY A 200 37.46 -0.16 6.79
CA GLY A 200 37.79 1.13 7.40
C GLY A 200 37.58 2.35 6.52
N THR A 201 37.18 2.20 5.25
CA THR A 201 36.72 3.34 4.45
C THR A 201 35.36 3.86 4.93
N PRO A 202 35.03 5.15 4.71
CA PRO A 202 33.71 5.67 5.05
C PRO A 202 32.56 4.93 4.34
N ALA A 203 32.81 4.42 3.13
CA ALA A 203 31.81 3.65 2.38
C ALA A 203 31.60 2.25 2.95
N ALA A 204 32.69 1.53 3.28
CA ALA A 204 32.63 0.26 3.99
C ALA A 204 31.92 0.41 5.34
N THR A 205 32.23 1.46 6.10
CA THR A 205 31.59 1.74 7.39
C THR A 205 30.07 1.91 7.27
N ARG A 206 29.58 2.59 6.21
CA ARG A 206 28.14 2.70 5.96
C ARG A 206 27.51 1.34 5.66
N LEU A 207 28.13 0.53 4.81
CA LEU A 207 27.63 -0.81 4.47
C LEU A 207 27.62 -1.74 5.69
N GLU A 208 28.67 -1.72 6.51
CA GLU A 208 28.73 -2.47 7.77
C GLU A 208 27.63 -2.06 8.74
N ASN A 209 27.39 -0.76 8.90
CA ASN A 209 26.33 -0.25 9.77
C ASN A 209 24.93 -0.66 9.25
N THR A 210 24.71 -0.58 7.94
CA THR A 210 23.46 -1.04 7.32
C THR A 210 23.25 -2.54 7.53
N ALA A 211 24.27 -3.35 7.26
CA ALA A 211 24.21 -4.80 7.44
C ALA A 211 23.89 -5.15 8.90
N ARG A 212 24.61 -4.56 9.86
CA ARG A 212 24.40 -4.79 11.30
C ARG A 212 22.99 -4.42 11.75
N PHE A 213 22.45 -3.31 11.25
CA PHE A 213 21.09 -2.90 11.58
C PHE A 213 20.04 -3.85 11.00
N LEU A 214 20.17 -4.19 9.71
CA LEU A 214 19.22 -5.07 9.03
C LEU A 214 19.24 -6.49 9.62
N ASP A 215 20.41 -7.03 9.97
CA ASP A 215 20.54 -8.31 10.68
C ASP A 215 19.71 -8.30 11.97
N PHE A 216 19.95 -7.30 12.83
CA PHE A 216 19.29 -7.20 14.12
C PHE A 216 17.76 -7.06 14.00
N VAL A 217 17.30 -6.20 13.09
CA VAL A 217 15.87 -5.95 12.88
C VAL A 217 15.19 -7.17 12.28
N THR A 218 15.82 -7.81 11.30
CA THR A 218 15.26 -9.00 10.63
C THR A 218 15.13 -10.16 11.60
N GLU A 219 16.17 -10.44 12.40
CA GLU A 219 16.12 -11.48 13.43
C GLU A 219 15.03 -11.19 14.47
N SER A 220 14.90 -9.94 14.91
CA SER A 220 13.87 -9.53 15.87
C SER A 220 12.45 -9.70 15.31
N LEU A 221 12.24 -9.30 14.05
CA LEU A 221 10.95 -9.45 13.35
C LEU A 221 10.58 -10.92 13.14
N LEU A 222 11.53 -11.76 12.75
CA LEU A 222 11.32 -13.20 12.57
C LEU A 222 10.91 -13.87 13.89
N ARG A 223 11.61 -13.56 14.99
CA ARG A 223 11.24 -14.09 16.31
C ARG A 223 9.85 -13.63 16.75
N ALA A 224 9.53 -12.35 16.56
CA ALA A 224 8.20 -11.82 16.87
C ALA A 224 7.11 -12.44 16.01
N ALA A 225 7.39 -12.69 14.72
CA ALA A 225 6.46 -13.34 13.81
C ALA A 225 6.19 -14.80 14.21
N GLU A 226 7.21 -15.56 14.62
CA GLU A 226 7.04 -16.94 15.13
C GLU A 226 6.21 -16.96 16.42
N GLN A 227 6.46 -16.02 17.35
CA GLN A 227 5.65 -15.89 18.57
C GLN A 227 4.19 -15.52 18.27
N ALA A 228 3.96 -14.60 17.32
CA ALA A 228 2.61 -14.20 16.92
C ALA A 228 1.86 -15.35 16.24
N ARG A 229 2.56 -16.23 15.52
CA ARG A 229 1.97 -17.42 14.90
C ARG A 229 1.34 -18.36 15.93
N GLU A 230 1.97 -18.55 17.09
CA GLU A 230 1.41 -19.35 18.19
C GLU A 230 0.12 -18.73 18.74
N VAL A 231 0.04 -17.38 18.76
CA VAL A 231 -1.15 -16.65 19.23
C VAL A 231 -2.29 -16.72 18.21
N LEU A 232 -2.01 -16.56 16.91
CA LEU A 232 -3.01 -16.60 15.84
C LEU A 232 -3.60 -18.01 15.63
N HIS A 233 -2.83 -19.06 15.88
CA HIS A 233 -3.32 -20.45 15.81
C HIS A 233 -3.97 -20.94 17.11
N THR A 234 -4.02 -20.13 18.16
CA THR A 234 -4.85 -20.41 19.35
C THR A 234 -6.31 -20.06 19.02
N LYS A 235 -6.94 -21.00 18.32
CA LYS A 235 -8.36 -21.12 17.92
C LYS A 235 -9.32 -20.09 18.56
N ALA A 236 -9.93 -19.23 17.74
CA ALA A 236 -11.21 -18.63 18.09
C ALA A 236 -12.26 -19.76 18.14
N GLU A 237 -12.58 -20.22 19.36
CA GLU A 237 -13.77 -21.04 19.57
C GLU A 237 -15.00 -20.21 19.19
N ILE A 238 -15.59 -20.54 18.05
CA ILE A 238 -16.93 -20.08 17.70
C ILE A 238 -17.87 -20.72 18.73
N PRO A 239 -18.62 -19.94 19.54
CA PRO A 239 -19.60 -20.52 20.44
C PRO A 239 -20.67 -21.21 19.59
N GLU A 240 -20.92 -22.49 19.82
CA GLU A 240 -22.03 -23.19 19.18
C GLU A 240 -23.35 -22.48 19.55
N PRO A 241 -24.27 -22.29 18.58
CA PRO A 241 -25.57 -21.73 18.88
C PRO A 241 -26.32 -22.67 19.83
N ASN A 242 -26.63 -22.15 21.01
CA ASN A 242 -27.42 -22.83 22.01
C ASN A 242 -28.85 -22.99 21.48
N ASP A 243 -29.21 -24.20 21.05
CA ASP A 243 -30.60 -24.55 20.76
C ASP A 243 -31.38 -24.58 22.08
N GLN A 244 -32.30 -23.62 22.23
CA GLN A 244 -33.45 -23.70 23.16
C GLN A 244 -34.73 -23.29 22.43
#